data_AF-G4ZH03-F1
#
_entry.id   AF-G4ZH03-F1
#
_cell.length_a   1.000
_cell.length_b   1.000
_cell.length_c   1.000
_cell.angle_alpha   90.00
_cell.angle_beta   90.00
_cell.angle_gamma   90.00
#
_symmetry.space_group_name_H-M   'P 1'
#
loop_
_entity.id
_entity.type
_entity.pdbx_description
1 polymer ?
#
loop_
_entity_poly.entity_id
_entity_poly.type
_entity_poly.pdbx_seq_one_letter_code
_entity_poly.pdbx_strand_id
1 'polypeptide(L)'
;MASKRVHDSVGGTEAPPPRSKRARPSPDQEECKTDSQEQPSEVDASSPQFPRLQHVSFPVAIAALPHVLRLIDTMVVAPEEALVEATSTHQVEWVEQLLQRFDDCSLEGAMIQAATNGYTDVIELPLEHIDGYNSEDDEVEFDDNTKEFVRKAAEVAAEHGHCEAVQVLISLVMDFDWSRYSSAFYHTARGVLDAAAGRGHLNVVRFMVQHAHQYRYNQRFSIWASVDTLEHALAGGHLGVANFLIDYSDIFWNLKRAFVVAMERGLTTVADRIAGVFPA
;
A
#
# COMPACT_ATOMS: atom_id res chain seq x y z
N MET A 1 21.15 -58.59 7.31
CA MET A 1 21.46 -59.98 6.91
C MET A 1 20.31 -60.52 6.10
N ALA A 2 20.56 -60.97 4.87
CA ALA A 2 19.56 -61.53 3.97
C ALA A 2 19.15 -62.95 4.38
N SER A 3 17.89 -63.33 4.17
CA SER A 3 17.54 -64.72 3.84
C SER A 3 16.19 -64.84 3.13
N LYS A 4 16.24 -65.58 2.03
CA LYS A 4 15.18 -66.05 1.13
C LYS A 4 14.39 -67.22 1.75
N ARG A 5 13.12 -67.40 1.36
CA ARG A 5 12.56 -68.51 0.52
C ARG A 5 11.01 -68.54 0.67
N VAL A 6 10.20 -68.41 -0.41
CA VAL A 6 9.56 -69.45 -1.29
C VAL A 6 8.82 -70.55 -0.51
N HIS A 7 7.58 -71.02 -0.76
CA HIS A 7 6.69 -71.27 -1.93
C HIS A 7 5.20 -71.18 -1.43
N ASP A 8 4.12 -71.05 -2.22
CA ASP A 8 3.56 -72.05 -3.16
C ASP A 8 2.42 -71.51 -4.04
N SER A 9 2.28 -72.14 -5.23
CA SER A 9 1.28 -71.96 -6.29
C SER A 9 0.12 -72.95 -6.19
N VAL A 10 -1.09 -72.55 -6.62
CA VAL A 10 -2.10 -73.32 -7.41
C VAL A 10 -3.05 -72.25 -8.02
N GLY A 11 -3.54 -72.19 -9.26
CA GLY A 11 -3.71 -73.09 -10.42
C GLY A 11 -5.02 -72.65 -11.10
N GLY A 12 -5.03 -72.13 -12.32
CA GLY A 12 -5.53 -72.82 -13.54
C GLY A 12 -6.48 -71.85 -14.31
N THR A 13 -6.11 -71.34 -15.48
CA THR A 13 -6.34 -71.87 -16.86
C THR A 13 -7.77 -71.77 -17.38
N GLU A 14 -8.02 -70.88 -18.35
CA GLU A 14 -8.49 -71.27 -19.69
C GLU A 14 -8.28 -70.15 -20.73
N ALA A 15 -8.06 -70.56 -21.98
CA ALA A 15 -7.43 -69.80 -23.07
C ALA A 15 -8.40 -69.69 -24.32
N PRO A 16 -7.96 -69.47 -25.58
CA PRO A 16 -8.41 -68.37 -26.46
C PRO A 16 -9.02 -68.89 -27.82
N PRO A 17 -8.68 -68.37 -29.03
CA PRO A 17 -8.99 -67.14 -29.80
C PRO A 17 -9.89 -67.45 -31.06
N PRO A 18 -9.96 -66.70 -32.21
CA PRO A 18 -8.84 -66.50 -33.18
C PRO A 18 -8.80 -65.13 -33.94
N ARG A 19 -7.72 -64.96 -34.72
CA ARG A 19 -7.35 -63.83 -35.60
C ARG A 19 -7.82 -63.99 -37.06
N SER A 20 -7.84 -62.90 -37.83
CA SER A 20 -7.56 -62.88 -39.29
C SER A 20 -6.85 -61.56 -39.70
N LYS A 21 -5.53 -61.57 -40.01
CA LYS A 21 -4.85 -61.48 -41.35
C LYS A 21 -5.22 -60.21 -42.16
N ARG A 22 -4.38 -59.15 -42.17
CA ARG A 22 -3.21 -58.81 -43.03
C ARG A 22 -3.57 -58.17 -44.39
N ALA A 23 -3.13 -56.91 -44.61
CA ALA A 23 -2.51 -56.44 -45.86
C ALA A 23 -1.86 -55.04 -45.67
N ARG A 24 -0.61 -54.88 -46.14
CA ARG A 24 0.04 -53.59 -46.49
C ARG A 24 -0.01 -53.46 -48.02
N PRO A 25 0.08 -52.24 -48.56
CA PRO A 25 1.12 -51.99 -49.55
C PRO A 25 1.96 -50.74 -49.24
N SER A 26 3.17 -50.72 -49.80
CA SER A 26 4.19 -49.67 -49.70
C SER A 26 4.13 -48.75 -50.96
N PRO A 27 5.01 -47.73 -51.09
CA PRO A 27 4.77 -46.48 -51.81
C PRO A 27 5.05 -46.56 -53.31
N ASP A 28 4.52 -45.61 -54.07
CA ASP A 28 5.19 -44.96 -55.20
C ASP A 28 4.44 -43.67 -55.61
N GLN A 29 5.20 -42.79 -56.26
CA GLN A 29 5.01 -41.37 -56.62
C GLN A 29 3.77 -41.17 -57.53
N GLU A 30 3.12 -40.01 -57.67
CA GLU A 30 3.64 -38.71 -58.14
C GLU A 30 2.46 -37.69 -58.22
N GLU A 31 2.77 -36.40 -58.31
CA GLU A 31 1.94 -35.25 -58.80
C GLU A 31 1.19 -34.31 -57.82
N CYS A 32 1.90 -33.21 -57.57
CA CYS A 32 1.56 -31.80 -57.39
C CYS A 32 0.13 -31.30 -57.74
N LYS A 33 -0.47 -30.51 -56.82
CA LYS A 33 -1.28 -29.30 -57.14
C LYS A 33 -1.49 -28.41 -55.90
N THR A 34 -0.63 -27.39 -55.81
CA THR A 34 -0.84 -25.96 -55.46
C THR A 34 -1.98 -25.50 -54.54
N ASP A 35 -1.57 -24.66 -53.58
CA ASP A 35 -2.23 -23.50 -52.96
C ASP A 35 -3.65 -23.69 -52.40
N SER A 36 -3.85 -23.52 -51.10
CA SER A 36 -3.88 -22.18 -50.51
C SER A 36 -3.51 -22.20 -49.02
N GLN A 37 -2.61 -21.31 -48.63
CA GLN A 37 -2.33 -20.94 -47.24
C GLN A 37 -3.61 -20.43 -46.57
N GLU A 38 -4.17 -21.18 -45.62
CA GLU A 38 -4.98 -20.58 -44.55
C GLU A 38 -4.02 -19.88 -43.60
N GLN A 39 -3.78 -18.59 -43.85
CA GLN A 39 -3.27 -17.69 -42.83
C GLN A 39 -4.29 -17.67 -41.67
N PRO A 40 -3.88 -17.86 -40.41
CA PRO A 40 -4.75 -17.59 -39.27
C PRO A 40 -5.08 -16.10 -39.32
N SER A 41 -6.35 -15.80 -39.60
CA SER A 41 -6.87 -14.44 -39.61
C SER A 41 -6.49 -13.74 -38.31
N GLU A 42 -5.70 -12.67 -38.43
CA GLU A 42 -5.38 -11.75 -37.35
C GLU A 42 -6.70 -11.27 -36.74
N VAL A 43 -6.99 -11.70 -35.51
CA VAL A 43 -8.10 -11.16 -34.75
C VAL A 43 -7.65 -9.76 -34.37
N ASP A 44 -8.26 -8.78 -35.02
CA ASP A 44 -8.01 -7.36 -34.78
C ASP A 44 -8.24 -7.07 -33.28
N ALA A 45 -7.14 -6.87 -32.55
CA ALA A 45 -7.15 -6.57 -31.12
C ALA A 45 -7.68 -5.15 -30.84
N SER A 46 -8.19 -4.45 -31.85
CA SER A 46 -8.83 -3.12 -31.81
C SER A 46 -10.18 -3.10 -31.08
N SER A 47 -10.33 -3.85 -29.99
CA SER A 47 -11.45 -3.68 -29.06
C SER A 47 -11.19 -2.45 -28.18
N PRO A 48 -12.17 -1.55 -27.99
CA PRO A 48 -12.03 -0.37 -27.12
C PRO A 48 -11.87 -0.71 -25.63
N GLN A 49 -11.79 -1.99 -25.29
CA GLN A 49 -11.68 -2.52 -23.94
C GLN A 49 -10.25 -2.46 -23.37
N PHE A 50 -9.21 -2.38 -24.22
CA PHE A 50 -7.80 -2.38 -23.81
C PHE A 50 -7.04 -1.26 -24.55
N PRO A 51 -7.16 -0.01 -24.08
CA PRO A 51 -6.65 1.16 -24.81
C PRO A 51 -5.13 1.18 -24.97
N ARG A 52 -4.37 0.49 -24.10
CA ARG A 52 -2.90 0.47 -24.15
C ARG A 52 -2.37 -0.64 -25.06
N LEU A 53 -3.21 -1.59 -25.45
CA LEU A 53 -2.87 -2.72 -26.31
C LEU A 53 -3.28 -2.54 -27.78
N GLN A 54 -3.86 -1.39 -28.14
CA GLN A 54 -4.43 -1.14 -29.48
C GLN A 54 -3.45 -1.26 -30.64
N HIS A 55 -2.15 -1.19 -30.38
CA HIS A 55 -1.09 -1.27 -31.39
C HIS A 55 -0.25 -2.55 -31.29
N VAL A 56 -0.65 -3.50 -30.43
CA VAL A 56 0.09 -4.73 -30.17
C VAL A 56 -0.70 -5.92 -30.69
N SER A 57 -0.13 -6.67 -31.64
CA SER A 57 -0.70 -7.90 -32.17
C SER A 57 -0.34 -9.09 -31.29
N PHE A 58 -1.34 -9.73 -30.68
CA PHE A 58 -1.16 -10.97 -29.92
C PHE A 58 -1.48 -12.20 -30.77
N PRO A 59 -0.79 -13.34 -30.55
CA PRO A 59 -1.21 -14.62 -31.12
C PRO A 59 -2.68 -14.92 -30.79
N VAL A 60 -3.41 -15.54 -31.72
CA VAL A 60 -4.86 -15.82 -31.62
C VAL A 60 -5.24 -16.47 -30.28
N ALA A 61 -4.42 -17.38 -29.76
CA ALA A 61 -4.65 -18.05 -28.49
C ALA A 61 -4.66 -17.10 -27.28
N ILE A 62 -3.85 -16.04 -27.30
CA ILE A 62 -3.76 -15.04 -26.24
C ILE A 62 -4.86 -13.98 -26.43
N ALA A 63 -5.09 -13.56 -27.68
CA ALA A 63 -6.16 -12.62 -28.03
C ALA A 63 -7.57 -13.12 -27.61
N ALA A 64 -7.76 -14.45 -27.61
CA ALA A 64 -9.01 -15.09 -27.21
C ALA A 64 -9.25 -15.14 -25.68
N LEU A 65 -8.31 -14.65 -24.85
CA LEU A 65 -8.38 -14.70 -23.39
C LEU A 65 -8.50 -13.28 -22.81
N PRO A 66 -9.71 -12.72 -22.64
CA PRO A 66 -9.91 -11.33 -22.20
C PRO A 66 -9.31 -11.04 -20.81
N HIS A 67 -9.26 -12.02 -19.92
CA HIS A 67 -8.65 -11.88 -18.60
C HIS A 67 -7.12 -11.78 -18.70
N VAL A 68 -6.49 -12.45 -19.67
CA VAL A 68 -5.05 -12.35 -19.95
C VAL A 68 -4.74 -11.02 -20.61
N LEU A 69 -5.53 -10.60 -21.60
CA LEU A 69 -5.37 -9.28 -22.21
C LEU A 69 -5.55 -8.15 -21.20
N ARG A 70 -6.52 -8.26 -20.27
CA ARG A 70 -6.65 -7.32 -19.16
C ARG A 70 -5.40 -7.31 -18.29
N LEU A 71 -4.87 -8.48 -17.93
CA LEU A 71 -3.65 -8.58 -17.14
C LEU A 71 -2.48 -7.92 -17.87
N ILE A 72 -2.33 -8.14 -19.18
CA ILE A 72 -1.28 -7.52 -20.00
C ILE A 72 -1.49 -6.00 -20.11
N ASP A 73 -2.70 -5.51 -20.36
CA ASP A 73 -3.04 -4.08 -20.39
C ASP A 73 -2.78 -3.40 -19.03
N THR A 74 -3.04 -4.13 -17.93
CA THR A 74 -2.72 -3.76 -16.54
C THR A 74 -1.24 -3.92 -16.18
N MET A 75 -0.43 -4.60 -16.98
CA MET A 75 1.03 -4.73 -16.77
C MET A 75 1.86 -3.90 -17.76
N VAL A 76 1.28 -3.41 -18.86
CA VAL A 76 1.89 -2.47 -19.82
C VAL A 76 1.82 -1.03 -19.31
N VAL A 77 1.76 -0.88 -17.98
CA VAL A 77 1.68 0.42 -17.33
C VAL A 77 3.08 0.92 -17.00
N ALA A 78 3.23 2.23 -16.85
CA ALA A 78 4.42 2.79 -16.25
C ALA A 78 4.70 2.09 -14.90
N PRO A 79 5.97 1.80 -14.55
CA PRO A 79 6.30 1.00 -13.37
C PRO A 79 5.72 1.59 -12.09
N GLU A 80 5.53 2.91 -12.03
CA GLU A 80 4.91 3.62 -10.90
C GLU A 80 3.43 3.25 -10.74
N GLU A 81 2.66 3.19 -11.82
CA GLU A 81 1.25 2.79 -11.79
C GLU A 81 1.11 1.29 -11.47
N ALA A 82 2.03 0.45 -11.97
CA ALA A 82 2.08 -0.96 -11.61
C ALA A 82 2.37 -1.14 -10.11
N LEU A 83 3.26 -0.33 -9.54
CA LEU A 83 3.57 -0.35 -8.11
C LEU A 83 2.37 0.10 -7.26
N VAL A 84 1.65 1.12 -7.70
CA VAL A 84 0.39 1.56 -7.06
C VAL A 84 -0.66 0.46 -7.09
N GLU A 85 -0.82 -0.26 -8.21
CA GLU A 85 -1.79 -1.36 -8.33
C GLU A 85 -1.37 -2.59 -7.50
N ALA A 86 -0.08 -2.92 -7.46
CA ALA A 86 0.44 -3.98 -6.60
C ALA A 86 0.16 -3.66 -5.12
N THR A 87 0.37 -2.40 -4.73
CA THR A 87 0.07 -1.90 -3.39
C THR A 87 -1.44 -1.90 -3.12
N SER A 88 -2.27 -1.46 -4.07
CA SER A 88 -3.74 -1.40 -3.91
C SER A 88 -4.35 -2.78 -3.69
N THR A 89 -3.75 -3.80 -4.31
CA THR A 89 -4.13 -5.21 -4.17
C THR A 89 -3.39 -5.94 -3.05
N HIS A 90 -2.54 -5.25 -2.29
CA HIS A 90 -1.70 -5.78 -1.20
C HIS A 90 -0.84 -6.99 -1.62
N GLN A 91 -0.37 -7.01 -2.86
CA GLN A 91 0.49 -8.07 -3.38
C GLN A 91 1.96 -7.77 -3.06
N VAL A 92 2.36 -8.06 -1.82
CA VAL A 92 3.69 -7.79 -1.26
C VAL A 92 4.82 -8.34 -2.15
N GLU A 93 4.73 -9.60 -2.59
CA GLU A 93 5.74 -10.20 -3.48
C GLU A 93 5.81 -9.50 -4.85
N TRP A 94 4.69 -8.98 -5.34
CA TRP A 94 4.67 -8.24 -6.61
C TRP A 94 5.30 -6.86 -6.45
N VAL A 95 5.05 -6.17 -5.34
CA VAL A 95 5.74 -4.92 -4.99
C VAL A 95 7.25 -5.15 -4.93
N GLU A 96 7.71 -6.18 -4.22
CA GLU A 96 9.14 -6.50 -4.10
C GLU A 96 9.78 -6.77 -5.47
N GLN A 97 9.13 -7.57 -6.32
CA GLN A 97 9.61 -7.84 -7.67
C GLN A 97 9.70 -6.58 -8.54
N LEU A 98 8.76 -5.64 -8.39
CA LEU A 98 8.78 -4.38 -9.11
C LEU A 98 9.93 -3.50 -8.62
N LEU A 99 10.14 -3.39 -7.31
CA LEU A 99 11.26 -2.64 -6.72
C LEU A 99 12.62 -3.19 -7.13
N GLN A 100 12.80 -4.52 -7.12
CA GLN A 100 14.03 -5.18 -7.58
C GLN A 100 14.30 -5.03 -9.09
N ARG A 101 13.25 -4.75 -9.88
CA ARG A 101 13.35 -4.67 -11.34
C ARG A 101 13.55 -3.24 -11.83
N PHE A 102 13.01 -2.27 -11.10
CA PHE A 102 12.93 -0.86 -11.45
C PHE A 102 13.42 0.02 -10.29
N ASP A 103 14.74 0.11 -10.15
CA ASP A 103 15.40 0.82 -9.05
C ASP A 103 15.09 2.35 -9.06
N ASP A 104 14.77 2.93 -10.23
CA ASP A 104 14.51 4.37 -10.41
C ASP A 104 13.02 4.76 -10.36
N CYS A 105 12.11 3.87 -9.94
CA CYS A 105 10.68 4.17 -9.95
C CYS A 105 10.25 5.14 -8.83
N SER A 106 9.32 6.05 -9.13
CA SER A 106 8.77 6.95 -8.11
C SER A 106 7.92 6.17 -7.11
N LEU A 107 8.33 6.20 -5.84
CA LEU A 107 7.65 5.53 -4.74
C LEU A 107 6.46 6.31 -4.17
N GLU A 108 6.27 7.58 -4.58
CA GLU A 108 5.26 8.47 -3.98
C GLU A 108 3.86 7.84 -3.99
N GLY A 109 3.40 7.39 -5.15
CA GLY A 109 2.04 6.84 -5.31
C GLY A 109 1.83 5.58 -4.49
N ALA A 110 2.81 4.68 -4.50
CA ALA A 110 2.76 3.42 -3.76
C ALA A 110 2.77 3.68 -2.24
N MET A 111 3.63 4.58 -1.77
CA MET A 111 3.72 4.93 -0.35
C MET A 111 2.44 5.57 0.17
N ILE A 112 1.86 6.51 -0.58
CA ILE A 112 0.56 7.12 -0.23
C ILE A 112 -0.53 6.05 -0.19
N GLN A 113 -0.53 5.12 -1.15
CA GLN A 113 -1.55 4.08 -1.21
C GLN A 113 -1.39 3.03 -0.09
N ALA A 114 -0.16 2.70 0.29
CA ALA A 114 0.11 1.83 1.43
C ALA A 114 -0.34 2.50 2.74
N ALA A 115 -0.02 3.79 2.91
CA ALA A 115 -0.47 4.60 4.05
C ALA A 115 -1.99 4.74 4.13
N THR A 116 -2.67 4.90 2.99
CA THR A 116 -4.13 4.99 2.89
C THR A 116 -4.82 3.72 3.39
N ASN A 117 -4.21 2.56 3.18
CA ASN A 117 -4.75 1.26 3.60
C ASN A 117 -4.12 0.71 4.90
N GLY A 118 -3.07 1.36 5.41
CA GLY A 118 -2.33 0.95 6.59
C GLY A 118 -1.47 -0.30 6.39
N TYR A 119 -1.01 -0.57 5.17
CA TYR A 119 -0.14 -1.71 4.86
C TYR A 119 1.29 -1.44 5.32
N THR A 120 1.58 -1.72 6.59
CA THR A 120 2.90 -1.47 7.21
C THR A 120 4.01 -2.29 6.57
N ASP A 121 3.73 -3.53 6.18
CA ASP A 121 4.64 -4.40 5.43
C ASP A 121 5.04 -3.79 4.08
N VAL A 122 4.08 -3.19 3.36
CA VAL A 122 4.35 -2.49 2.11
C VAL A 122 4.95 -1.10 2.33
N ILE A 123 4.77 -0.48 3.50
CA ILE A 123 5.48 0.77 3.84
C ILE A 123 6.96 0.47 4.10
N GLU A 124 7.28 -0.60 4.82
CA GLU A 124 8.65 -0.96 5.19
C GLU A 124 9.49 -1.41 3.99
N LEU A 125 8.90 -2.16 3.05
CA LEU A 125 9.61 -2.71 1.89
C LEU A 125 10.30 -1.66 0.99
N PRO A 126 9.62 -0.63 0.47
CA PRO A 126 10.26 0.42 -0.29
C PRO A 126 11.33 1.15 0.53
N LEU A 127 11.12 1.33 1.84
CA LEU A 127 12.09 2.02 2.70
C LEU A 127 13.42 1.31 2.79
N GLU A 128 13.43 -0.03 2.82
CA GLU A 128 14.66 -0.83 2.78
C GLU A 128 15.48 -0.62 1.50
N HIS A 129 14.81 -0.26 0.40
CA HIS A 129 15.41 -0.04 -0.91
C HIS A 129 15.81 1.43 -1.15
N ILE A 130 15.44 2.35 -0.27
CA ILE A 130 15.84 3.75 -0.38
C ILE A 130 17.30 3.90 -0.01
N ASP A 131 18.05 4.57 -0.89
CA ASP A 131 19.47 4.84 -0.70
C ASP A 131 19.75 5.42 0.69
N GLY A 132 20.59 4.70 1.42
CA GLY A 132 21.07 5.10 2.74
C GLY A 132 20.25 4.63 3.95
N TYR A 133 19.04 4.04 3.76
CA TYR A 133 18.29 3.43 4.89
C TYR A 133 19.10 2.37 5.64
N ASN A 134 19.98 1.65 4.91
CA ASN A 134 20.87 0.62 5.43
C ASN A 134 22.35 1.04 5.50
N SER A 135 22.70 2.31 5.23
CA SER A 135 24.10 2.74 5.32
C SER A 135 24.49 2.99 6.77
N GLU A 136 25.52 2.29 7.25
CA GLU A 136 26.12 2.48 8.58
C GLU A 136 26.87 3.83 8.72
N ASP A 137 26.94 4.63 7.64
CA ASP A 137 27.56 5.95 7.64
C ASP A 137 26.59 6.98 8.28
N ASP A 138 27.08 7.69 9.29
CA ASP A 138 26.33 8.60 10.20
C ASP A 138 25.62 9.80 9.51
N GLU A 139 25.70 9.95 8.18
CA GLU A 139 24.98 10.96 7.40
C GLU A 139 24.20 10.30 6.26
N VAL A 140 23.09 9.65 6.61
CA VAL A 140 22.11 9.19 5.64
C VAL A 140 21.40 10.40 5.02
N GLU A 141 21.85 10.85 3.85
CA GLU A 141 21.21 11.96 3.13
C GLU A 141 20.12 11.43 2.19
N PHE A 142 18.92 11.22 2.72
CA PHE A 142 17.73 10.98 1.90
C PHE A 142 17.50 12.16 0.95
N ASP A 143 17.07 11.88 -0.28
CA ASP A 143 16.69 12.94 -1.21
C ASP A 143 15.45 13.69 -0.70
N ASP A 144 15.31 14.95 -1.09
CA ASP A 144 14.22 15.81 -0.59
C ASP A 144 12.84 15.33 -1.02
N ASN A 145 12.74 14.64 -2.16
CA ASN A 145 11.49 14.09 -2.67
C ASN A 145 11.04 12.89 -1.80
N THR A 146 11.98 12.04 -1.38
CA THR A 146 11.75 11.00 -0.38
C THR A 146 11.22 11.53 0.93
N LYS A 147 11.86 12.55 1.47
CA LYS A 147 11.39 13.19 2.71
C LYS A 147 9.98 13.75 2.54
N GLU A 148 9.67 14.33 1.39
CA GLU A 148 8.34 14.92 1.13
C GLU A 148 7.23 13.86 1.07
N PHE A 149 7.40 12.77 0.31
CA PHE A 149 6.33 11.76 0.22
C PHE A 149 6.17 10.98 1.53
N VAL A 150 7.23 10.77 2.32
CA VAL A 150 7.12 10.13 3.65
C VAL A 150 6.30 10.99 4.60
N ARG A 151 6.52 12.31 4.63
CA ARG A 151 5.72 13.25 5.43
C ARG A 151 4.25 13.22 5.01
N LYS A 152 3.99 13.26 3.70
CA LYS A 152 2.63 13.18 3.14
C LYS A 152 1.95 11.85 3.47
N ALA A 153 2.67 10.74 3.36
CA ALA A 153 2.19 9.41 3.74
C ALA A 153 1.83 9.37 5.23
N ALA A 154 2.62 9.98 6.10
CA ALA A 154 2.32 10.04 7.54
C ALA A 154 0.99 10.76 7.81
N GLU A 155 0.74 11.89 7.15
CA GLU A 155 -0.53 12.63 7.25
C GLU A 155 -1.72 11.81 6.73
N VAL A 156 -1.55 11.13 5.59
CA VAL A 156 -2.59 10.27 4.99
C VAL A 156 -2.93 9.07 5.87
N ALA A 157 -1.92 8.40 6.44
CA ALA A 157 -2.12 7.30 7.38
C ALA A 157 -2.88 7.78 8.63
N ALA A 158 -2.58 9.00 9.10
CA ALA A 158 -3.27 9.62 10.23
C ALA A 158 -4.73 9.96 9.90
N GLU A 159 -5.00 10.46 8.69
CA GLU A 159 -6.35 10.74 8.20
C GLU A 159 -7.23 9.49 8.14
N HIS A 160 -6.63 8.33 7.84
CA HIS A 160 -7.33 7.04 7.77
C HIS A 160 -7.29 6.25 9.08
N GLY A 161 -6.53 6.72 10.08
CA GLY A 161 -6.49 6.15 11.43
C GLY A 161 -5.56 4.95 11.59
N HIS A 162 -4.65 4.73 10.65
CA HIS A 162 -3.69 3.63 10.65
C HIS A 162 -2.52 3.93 11.60
N CYS A 163 -2.74 3.71 12.90
CA CYS A 163 -1.79 4.08 13.94
C CYS A 163 -0.42 3.41 13.82
N GLU A 164 -0.36 2.15 13.40
CA GLU A 164 0.91 1.42 13.21
C GLU A 164 1.72 2.02 12.05
N ALA A 165 1.07 2.32 10.92
CA ALA A 165 1.69 3.04 9.81
C ALA A 165 2.21 4.43 10.24
N VAL A 166 1.44 5.18 11.04
CA VAL A 166 1.89 6.46 11.59
C VAL A 166 3.12 6.30 12.49
N GLN A 167 3.20 5.24 13.29
CA GLN A 167 4.35 4.99 14.16
C GLN A 167 5.65 4.79 13.35
N VAL A 168 5.59 3.98 12.30
CA VAL A 168 6.72 3.73 11.40
C VAL A 168 7.12 5.02 10.69
N LEU A 169 6.16 5.70 10.06
CA LEU A 169 6.40 6.89 9.26
C LEU A 169 6.91 8.08 10.10
N ILE A 170 6.37 8.33 11.29
CA ILE A 170 6.84 9.45 12.15
C ILE A 170 8.24 9.22 12.69
N SER A 171 8.58 7.97 13.04
CA SER A 171 9.94 7.61 13.45
C SER A 171 10.92 7.94 12.32
N LEU A 172 10.56 7.58 11.09
CA LEU A 172 11.36 7.87 9.92
C LEU A 172 11.52 9.37 9.63
N VAL A 173 10.43 10.16 9.70
CA VAL A 173 10.52 11.64 9.54
C VAL A 173 11.42 12.24 10.62
N MET A 174 11.37 11.72 11.84
CA MET A 174 12.23 12.17 12.93
C MET A 174 13.71 11.88 12.67
N ASP A 175 14.02 10.69 12.13
CA ASP A 175 15.39 10.29 11.78
C ASP A 175 15.96 11.19 10.67
N PHE A 176 15.16 11.52 9.64
CA PHE A 176 15.57 12.42 8.55
C PHE A 176 15.90 13.84 9.02
N ASP A 177 15.13 14.35 9.98
CA ASP A 177 15.16 15.74 10.42
C ASP A 177 15.90 15.92 11.77
N TRP A 178 16.54 14.86 12.30
CA TRP A 178 17.14 14.83 13.64
C TRP A 178 18.27 15.86 13.81
N SER A 179 19.05 16.13 12.75
CA SER A 179 20.18 17.07 12.83
C SER A 179 19.77 18.54 13.03
N ARG A 180 18.47 18.86 12.95
CA ARG A 180 18.02 20.26 12.91
C ARG A 180 16.78 20.64 13.70
N TYR A 181 16.11 19.76 14.46
CA TYR A 181 14.80 20.10 15.05
C TYR A 181 13.95 20.91 14.05
N SER A 182 13.96 20.43 12.80
CA SER A 182 13.58 21.22 11.64
C SER A 182 12.14 21.67 11.78
N SER A 183 11.83 22.89 11.35
CA SER A 183 10.44 23.35 11.26
C SER A 183 9.59 22.33 10.48
N ALA A 184 10.18 21.63 9.51
CA ALA A 184 9.52 20.59 8.72
C ALA A 184 8.98 19.41 9.57
N PHE A 185 9.77 18.89 10.52
CA PHE A 185 9.31 17.82 11.41
C PHE A 185 8.10 18.28 12.22
N TYR A 186 8.16 19.47 12.83
CA TYR A 186 7.06 19.98 13.65
C TYR A 186 5.80 20.25 12.83
N HIS A 187 5.94 20.75 11.60
CA HIS A 187 4.82 20.90 10.67
C HIS A 187 4.18 19.55 10.35
N THR A 188 4.99 18.53 10.07
CA THR A 188 4.49 17.17 9.78
C THR A 188 3.82 16.54 11.00
N ALA A 189 4.48 16.57 12.15
CA ALA A 189 3.93 16.03 13.40
C ALA A 189 2.62 16.73 13.79
N ARG A 190 2.50 18.02 13.48
CA ARG A 190 1.25 18.76 13.66
C ARG A 190 0.19 18.36 12.63
N GLY A 191 0.56 18.25 11.34
CA GLY A 191 -0.34 17.79 10.28
C GLY A 191 -0.95 16.43 10.58
N VAL A 192 -0.12 15.47 11.02
CA VAL A 192 -0.55 14.15 11.49
C VAL A 192 -1.54 14.24 12.65
N LEU A 193 -1.24 15.07 13.65
CA LEU A 193 -2.11 15.25 14.81
C LEU A 193 -3.46 15.90 14.44
N ASP A 194 -3.44 16.93 13.59
CA ASP A 194 -4.63 17.66 13.14
C ASP A 194 -5.50 16.79 12.22
N ALA A 195 -4.90 16.05 11.29
CA ALA A 195 -5.60 15.11 10.42
C ALA A 195 -6.30 14.01 11.22
N ALA A 196 -5.59 13.37 12.15
CA ALA A 196 -6.17 12.37 13.03
C ALA A 196 -7.30 12.94 13.91
N ALA A 197 -7.12 14.15 14.46
CA ALA A 197 -8.12 14.79 15.30
C ALA A 197 -9.38 15.17 14.52
N GLY A 198 -9.22 15.75 13.33
CA GLY A 198 -10.29 16.15 12.44
C GLY A 198 -11.11 14.98 11.88
N ARG A 199 -10.54 13.76 11.89
CA ARG A 199 -11.20 12.50 11.48
C ARG A 199 -11.62 11.61 12.66
N GLY A 200 -11.25 11.96 13.88
CA GLY A 200 -11.70 11.28 15.10
C GLY A 200 -10.87 10.06 15.51
N HIS A 201 -9.66 9.93 14.98
CA HIS A 201 -8.78 8.78 15.22
C HIS A 201 -8.02 8.89 16.53
N LEU A 202 -8.71 8.59 17.63
CA LEU A 202 -8.19 8.74 19.01
C LEU A 202 -6.87 8.00 19.26
N ASN A 203 -6.67 6.82 18.66
CA ASN A 203 -5.44 6.04 18.85
C ASN A 203 -4.21 6.77 18.31
N VAL A 204 -4.33 7.36 17.12
CA VAL A 204 -3.26 8.17 16.50
C VAL A 204 -2.99 9.42 17.33
N VAL A 205 -4.05 10.12 17.75
CA VAL A 205 -3.92 11.32 18.61
C VAL A 205 -3.21 10.99 19.92
N ARG A 206 -3.59 9.89 20.58
CA ARG A 206 -2.96 9.45 21.83
C ARG A 206 -1.49 9.12 21.62
N PHE A 207 -1.17 8.38 20.56
CA PHE A 207 0.21 8.07 20.19
C PHE A 207 1.02 9.35 19.98
N MET A 208 0.54 10.29 19.15
CA MET A 208 1.26 11.53 18.84
C MET A 208 1.47 12.42 20.06
N VAL A 209 0.47 12.52 20.94
CA VAL A 209 0.62 13.24 22.22
C VAL A 209 1.69 12.58 23.07
N GLN A 210 1.65 11.25 23.24
CA GLN A 210 2.67 10.53 24.03
C GLN A 210 4.07 10.65 23.42
N HIS A 211 4.18 10.53 22.11
CA HIS A 211 5.41 10.70 21.35
C HIS A 211 5.99 12.10 21.58
N ALA A 212 5.16 13.14 21.50
CA ALA A 212 5.61 14.51 21.76
C ALA A 212 6.11 14.73 23.20
N HIS A 213 5.57 14.00 24.19
CA HIS A 213 6.09 14.04 25.56
C HIS A 213 7.42 13.31 25.68
N GLN A 214 7.52 12.11 25.10
CA GLN A 214 8.73 11.30 25.11
C GLN A 214 9.93 12.06 24.51
N TYR A 215 9.71 12.73 23.38
CA TYR A 215 10.75 13.49 22.67
C TYR A 215 10.75 14.99 23.03
N ARG A 216 10.00 15.41 24.05
CA ARG A 216 10.00 16.77 24.64
C ARG A 216 9.71 17.92 23.66
N TYR A 217 8.82 17.70 22.70
CA TYR A 217 8.37 18.75 21.77
C TYR A 217 6.89 19.10 21.89
N ASN A 218 6.18 18.59 22.89
CA ASN A 218 4.76 18.88 23.16
C ASN A 218 4.42 20.38 23.17
N GLN A 219 5.33 21.24 23.67
CA GLN A 219 5.14 22.70 23.65
C GLN A 219 5.07 23.30 22.24
N ARG A 220 5.66 22.64 21.23
CA ARG A 220 5.63 23.10 19.84
C ARG A 220 4.23 23.04 19.24
N PHE A 221 3.36 22.16 19.72
CA PHE A 221 1.96 22.12 19.31
C PHE A 221 1.18 23.37 19.73
N SER A 222 1.60 24.06 20.80
CA SER A 222 0.95 25.27 21.32
C SER A 222 1.42 26.56 20.64
N ILE A 223 2.61 26.56 20.04
CA ILE A 223 3.32 27.80 19.62
C ILE A 223 2.79 28.36 18.30
N TRP A 224 2.15 27.54 17.45
CA TRP A 224 2.12 27.83 16.01
C TRP A 224 0.78 28.13 15.34
N ALA A 225 -0.38 28.12 15.99
CA ALA A 225 -1.61 28.17 15.19
C ALA A 225 -2.72 29.12 15.64
N SER A 226 -3.21 29.82 14.62
CA SER A 226 -4.52 30.47 14.51
C SER A 226 -5.69 29.47 14.52
N VAL A 227 -5.44 28.17 14.30
CA VAL A 227 -6.43 27.07 14.29
C VAL A 227 -5.86 25.86 15.03
N ASP A 228 -6.58 25.36 16.04
CA ASP A 228 -6.03 24.38 16.98
C ASP A 228 -6.46 22.92 16.70
N THR A 229 -5.72 21.91 17.17
CA THR A 229 -6.07 20.48 17.04
C THR A 229 -7.42 20.21 17.70
N LEU A 230 -7.65 20.84 18.85
CA LEU A 230 -8.93 20.76 19.55
C LEU A 230 -10.08 21.34 18.71
N GLU A 231 -9.83 22.42 17.95
CA GLU A 231 -10.80 22.97 17.00
C GLU A 231 -11.11 21.97 15.88
N HIS A 232 -10.11 21.28 15.32
CA HIS A 232 -10.34 20.22 14.33
C HIS A 232 -11.20 19.08 14.88
N ALA A 233 -10.92 18.60 16.10
CA ALA A 233 -11.73 17.56 16.74
C ALA A 233 -13.20 17.99 16.95
N LEU A 234 -13.41 19.23 17.41
CA LEU A 234 -14.75 19.79 17.57
C LEU A 234 -15.44 20.04 16.23
N ALA A 235 -14.67 20.46 15.22
CA ALA A 235 -15.15 20.64 13.86
C ALA A 235 -15.50 19.32 13.14
N GLY A 236 -14.90 18.21 13.55
CA GLY A 236 -15.33 16.87 13.13
C GLY A 236 -16.47 16.31 13.99
N GLY A 237 -16.81 16.93 15.12
CA GLY A 237 -17.76 16.39 16.10
C GLY A 237 -17.22 15.21 16.89
N HIS A 238 -15.90 15.02 16.91
CA HIS A 238 -15.22 13.89 17.52
C HIS A 238 -14.98 14.11 19.02
N LEU A 239 -16.05 13.95 19.81
CA LEU A 239 -16.04 14.24 21.25
C LEU A 239 -15.03 13.38 22.03
N GLY A 240 -14.77 12.15 21.61
CA GLY A 240 -13.78 11.28 22.25
C GLY A 240 -12.36 11.88 22.18
N VAL A 241 -12.00 12.41 21.01
CA VAL A 241 -10.73 13.12 20.80
C VAL A 241 -10.72 14.44 21.56
N ALA A 242 -11.77 15.25 21.44
CA ALA A 242 -11.84 16.55 22.11
C ALA A 242 -11.72 16.42 23.63
N ASN A 243 -12.43 15.47 24.24
CA ASN A 243 -12.33 15.19 25.67
C ASN A 243 -10.92 14.75 26.08
N PHE A 244 -10.29 13.86 25.31
CA PHE A 244 -8.92 13.43 25.57
C PHE A 244 -7.94 14.61 25.54
N LEU A 245 -8.07 15.50 24.55
CA LEU A 245 -7.21 16.69 24.42
C LEU A 245 -7.43 17.67 25.57
N ILE A 246 -8.68 17.88 26.02
CA ILE A 246 -9.01 18.75 27.16
C ILE A 246 -8.44 18.19 28.47
N ASP A 247 -8.55 16.88 28.68
CA ASP A 247 -8.07 16.22 29.89
C ASP A 247 -6.54 16.22 29.97
N TYR A 248 -5.86 16.26 28.83
CA TYR A 248 -4.41 16.26 28.74
C TYR A 248 -3.83 17.68 28.86
N SER A 249 -3.67 18.16 30.09
CA SER A 249 -3.28 19.54 30.43
C SER A 249 -1.84 19.95 30.10
N ASP A 250 -0.99 19.02 29.68
CA ASP A 250 0.43 19.31 29.40
C ASP A 250 0.65 20.01 28.05
N ILE A 251 -0.37 20.06 27.19
CA ILE A 251 -0.37 20.84 25.94
C ILE A 251 -1.39 21.98 26.10
N PHE A 252 -0.95 23.21 25.84
CA PHE A 252 -1.79 24.39 25.98
C PHE A 252 -2.63 24.59 24.70
N TRP A 253 -3.84 24.06 24.72
CA TRP A 253 -4.83 24.26 23.66
C TRP A 253 -5.50 25.64 23.77
N ASN A 254 -5.97 26.18 22.65
CA ASN A 254 -6.76 27.40 22.57
C ASN A 254 -8.21 27.12 23.01
N LEU A 255 -8.38 26.94 24.32
CA LEU A 255 -9.67 26.66 24.96
C LEU A 255 -10.73 27.72 24.66
N LYS A 256 -10.32 28.99 24.48
CA LYS A 256 -11.24 30.08 24.13
C LYS A 256 -11.87 29.84 22.76
N ARG A 257 -11.04 29.53 21.75
CA ARG A 257 -11.53 29.22 20.40
C ARG A 257 -12.35 27.94 20.39
N ALA A 258 -11.89 26.91 21.08
CA ALA A 258 -12.59 25.65 21.23
C ALA A 258 -13.99 25.83 21.85
N PHE A 259 -14.13 26.67 22.87
CA PHE A 259 -15.43 26.98 23.47
C PHE A 259 -16.40 27.61 22.46
N VAL A 260 -15.94 28.58 21.67
CA VAL A 260 -16.76 29.23 20.62
C VAL A 260 -17.23 28.20 19.61
N VAL A 261 -16.33 27.35 19.10
CA VAL A 261 -16.67 26.31 18.11
C VAL A 261 -17.62 25.27 18.70
N ALA A 262 -17.44 24.88 19.97
CA ALA A 262 -18.36 23.98 20.66
C ALA A 262 -19.77 24.58 20.75
N MET A 263 -19.89 25.87 21.08
CA MET A 263 -21.18 26.57 21.14
C MET A 263 -21.83 26.72 19.76
N GLU A 264 -21.07 27.11 18.73
CA GLU A 264 -21.56 27.21 17.34
C GLU A 264 -22.12 25.89 16.82
N ARG A 265 -21.58 24.76 17.30
CA ARG A 265 -22.01 23.41 16.92
C ARG A 265 -23.02 22.77 17.88
N GLY A 266 -23.44 23.47 18.92
CA GLY A 266 -24.39 22.96 19.92
C GLY A 266 -23.82 21.84 20.82
N LEU A 267 -22.50 21.75 20.96
CA LEU A 267 -21.79 20.76 21.79
C LEU A 267 -21.73 21.22 23.25
N THR A 268 -22.90 21.35 23.89
CA THR A 268 -23.04 21.93 25.24
C THR A 268 -22.24 21.20 26.31
N THR A 269 -22.18 19.87 26.27
CA THR A 269 -21.42 19.06 27.24
C THR A 269 -19.92 19.34 27.20
N VAL A 270 -19.36 19.55 26.00
CA VAL A 270 -17.94 19.87 25.84
C VAL A 270 -17.68 21.34 26.16
N ALA A 271 -18.60 22.25 25.80
CA ALA A 271 -18.51 23.65 26.18
C ALA A 271 -18.50 23.84 27.70
N ASP A 272 -19.37 23.16 28.44
CA ASP A 272 -19.41 23.17 29.90
C ASP A 272 -18.10 22.63 30.50
N ARG A 273 -17.54 21.57 29.89
CA ARG A 273 -16.27 20.98 30.32
C ARG A 273 -15.10 21.93 30.09
N ILE A 274 -15.03 22.58 28.93
CA ILE A 274 -14.03 23.61 28.63
C ILE A 274 -14.17 24.79 29.62
N ALA A 275 -15.41 25.21 29.91
CA ALA A 275 -15.69 26.27 30.88
C ALA A 275 -15.19 25.91 32.28
N GLY A 276 -15.32 24.65 32.69
CA GLY A 276 -14.81 24.15 33.98
C GLY A 276 -13.28 24.10 34.09
N VAL A 277 -12.54 24.15 32.98
CA VAL A 277 -11.06 24.20 32.99
C VAL A 277 -10.53 25.62 33.22
N PHE A 278 -11.32 26.66 32.93
CA PHE A 278 -10.93 28.03 33.25
C PHE A 278 -11.03 28.26 34.77
N PRO A 279 -9.92 28.60 35.47
CA PRO A 279 -10.03 29.02 36.87
C PRO A 279 -10.81 30.35 36.95
N ALA A 280 -11.72 30.43 37.92
CA ALA A 280 -12.50 31.63 38.26
C ALA A 280 -11.63 32.79 38.75
#